data_AF-A0A531LTG3-F1
#
_entry.id   AF-A0A531LTG3-F1
#
_cell.length_a   1.000
_cell.length_b   1.000
_cell.length_c   1.000
_cell.angle_alpha   90.00
_cell.angle_beta   90.00
_cell.angle_gamma   90.00
#
_symmetry.space_group_name_H-M   'P 1'
#
loop_
_entity.id
_entity.type
_entity.pdbx_description
1 polymer ?
#
loop_
_entity_poly.entity_id
_entity_poly.type
_entity_poly.pdbx_seq_one_letter_code
_entity_poly.pdbx_strand_id
1 'polypeptide(L)'
;SSALAGAGIAMRRLRTRPARAALEWARHAARKAGIPGLIAEVESASQALETPAARLIEQGSERPLLLEEVEALQGSPDLVVDAFRYAVRSGGVTILLASRPVLFSLARTLAEAWPGDVSRGD
;
A
#
# COMPACT_ATOMS: atom_id res chain seq x y z
N SER A 1 -3.37 -11.42 -21.56
CA SER A 1 -3.34 -9.96 -21.30
C SER A 1 -4.35 -9.51 -20.24
N SER A 2 -5.65 -9.83 -20.35
CA SER A 2 -6.68 -9.39 -19.37
C SER A 2 -6.37 -9.68 -17.89
N ALA A 3 -5.85 -10.87 -17.56
CA ALA A 3 -5.50 -11.21 -16.18
C ALA A 3 -4.36 -10.35 -15.60
N LEU A 4 -3.36 -9.98 -16.40
CA LEU A 4 -2.26 -9.12 -15.96
C LEU A 4 -2.72 -7.68 -15.73
N ALA A 5 -3.60 -7.16 -16.60
CA ALA A 5 -4.26 -5.89 -16.36
C ALA A 5 -5.09 -5.91 -15.06
N GLY A 6 -5.81 -7.01 -14.81
CA GLY A 6 -6.53 -7.25 -13.56
C GLY A 6 -5.62 -7.24 -12.32
N ALA A 7 -4.47 -7.91 -12.39
CA ALA A 7 -3.46 -7.90 -11.33
C ALA A 7 -2.96 -6.47 -11.04
N GLY A 8 -2.58 -5.72 -12.07
CA GLY A 8 -2.12 -4.34 -11.91
C GLY A 8 -3.18 -3.40 -11.34
N ILE A 9 -4.46 -3.59 -11.69
CA ILE A 9 -5.57 -2.83 -11.09
C ILE A 9 -5.76 -3.21 -9.61
N ALA A 10 -5.73 -4.50 -9.29
CA ALA A 10 -5.84 -4.98 -7.92
C ALA A 10 -4.71 -4.45 -7.03
N MET A 11 -3.46 -4.45 -7.52
CA MET A 11 -2.31 -3.85 -6.82
C MET A 11 -2.50 -2.35 -6.55
N ARG A 12 -2.89 -1.56 -7.57
CA ARG A 12 -3.14 -0.11 -7.38
C ARG A 12 -4.28 0.18 -6.39
N ARG A 13 -5.22 -0.76 -6.26
CA ARG A 13 -6.31 -0.72 -5.28
C ARG A 13 -5.95 -1.33 -3.93
N LEU A 14 -4.70 -1.77 -3.74
CA LEU A 14 -4.20 -2.44 -2.54
C LEU A 14 -5.02 -3.67 -2.16
N ARG A 15 -5.46 -4.43 -3.16
CA ARG A 15 -6.14 -5.72 -2.99
C ARG A 15 -5.16 -6.83 -3.31
N THR A 16 -4.38 -7.27 -2.34
CA THR A 16 -3.26 -8.19 -2.59
C THR A 16 -3.73 -9.60 -2.93
N ARG A 17 -4.75 -10.13 -2.25
CA ARG A 17 -5.30 -11.47 -2.55
C ARG A 17 -5.82 -11.56 -4.00
N PRO A 18 -6.68 -10.65 -4.49
CA PRO A 18 -7.07 -10.63 -5.89
C PRO A 18 -5.89 -10.44 -6.87
N ALA A 19 -4.88 -9.64 -6.50
CA ALA A 19 -3.69 -9.47 -7.33
C ALA A 19 -2.89 -10.78 -7.47
N ARG A 20 -2.62 -11.48 -6.35
CA ARG A 20 -1.94 -12.78 -6.32
C ARG A 20 -2.69 -13.81 -7.16
N ALA A 21 -4.01 -13.90 -7.00
CA ALA A 21 -4.83 -14.81 -7.79
C ALA A 21 -4.75 -14.50 -9.29
N ALA A 22 -4.89 -13.23 -9.68
CA ALA A 22 -4.81 -12.83 -11.08
C ALA A 22 -3.44 -13.09 -11.71
N LEU A 23 -2.35 -12.91 -10.96
CA LEU A 23 -0.99 -13.24 -11.40
C LEU A 23 -0.79 -14.74 -11.59
N GLU A 24 -1.31 -15.57 -10.69
CA GLU A 24 -1.20 -17.03 -10.84
C GLU A 24 -1.93 -17.53 -12.10
N TRP A 25 -3.12 -16.99 -12.36
CA TRP A 25 -3.83 -17.22 -13.62
C TRP A 25 -3.04 -16.74 -14.84
N ALA A 26 -2.44 -15.54 -14.77
CA ALA A 26 -1.62 -15.01 -15.85
C ALA A 26 -0.37 -15.87 -16.11
N ARG A 27 0.26 -16.39 -15.05
CA ARG A 27 1.43 -17.27 -15.11
C ARG A 27 1.08 -18.58 -15.82
N HIS A 28 -0.02 -19.21 -15.44
CA HIS A 28 -0.49 -20.44 -16.09
C HIS A 28 -0.75 -20.21 -17.58
N ALA A 29 -1.43 -19.12 -17.94
CA ALA A 29 -1.71 -18.78 -19.33
C ALA A 29 -0.44 -18.47 -20.13
N ALA A 30 0.52 -17.74 -19.56
CA ALA A 30 1.80 -17.41 -20.19
C ALA A 30 2.65 -18.65 -20.47
N ARG A 31 2.73 -19.57 -19.50
CA ARG A 31 3.40 -20.87 -19.65
C ARG A 31 2.76 -21.72 -20.74
N LYS A 32 1.42 -21.81 -20.75
CA LYS A 32 0.68 -22.54 -21.79
C LYS A 32 0.90 -21.96 -23.19
N ALA A 33 1.02 -20.64 -23.30
CA ALA A 33 1.29 -19.96 -24.56
C ALA A 33 2.76 -20.08 -25.01
N GLY A 34 3.68 -20.43 -24.11
CA GLY A 34 5.10 -20.59 -24.42
C GLY A 34 5.81 -19.29 -24.82
N ILE A 35 5.26 -18.12 -24.46
CA ILE A 35 5.80 -16.81 -24.86
C ILE A 35 6.78 -16.31 -23.78
N PRO A 36 8.10 -16.28 -24.03
CA PRO A 36 9.08 -15.95 -22.99
C PRO A 36 8.92 -14.54 -22.41
N GLY A 37 8.60 -13.55 -23.26
CA GLY A 37 8.39 -12.17 -22.82
C GLY A 37 7.22 -12.03 -21.86
N LEU A 38 6.11 -12.74 -22.11
CA LEU A 38 4.94 -12.72 -21.24
C LEU A 38 5.20 -13.43 -19.91
N ILE A 39 5.98 -14.52 -19.93
CA ILE A 39 6.41 -15.21 -18.70
C ILE A 39 7.25 -14.25 -17.84
N ALA A 40 8.24 -13.58 -18.44
CA ALA A 40 9.08 -12.61 -17.75
C ALA A 40 8.27 -11.44 -17.17
N GLU A 41 7.28 -10.94 -17.90
CA GLU A 41 6.39 -9.86 -17.44
C GLU A 41 5.57 -10.29 -16.21
N VAL A 42 5.02 -11.51 -16.21
CA VAL A 42 4.26 -12.03 -15.06
C VAL A 42 5.16 -12.26 -13.85
N GLU A 43 6.38 -12.77 -14.03
CA GLU A 43 7.32 -12.93 -12.92
C GLU A 43 7.76 -11.58 -12.34
N SER A 44 8.04 -10.59 -13.18
CA SER A 44 8.35 -9.22 -12.73
C SER A 44 7.18 -8.61 -11.94
N ALA A 45 5.95 -8.74 -12.44
CA ALA A 45 4.76 -8.28 -11.71
C ALA A 45 4.54 -9.03 -10.40
N SER A 46 4.91 -10.32 -10.32
CA SER A 46 4.85 -11.11 -9.09
C SER A 46 5.87 -10.65 -8.06
N GLN A 47 7.10 -10.33 -8.49
CA GLN A 47 8.14 -9.78 -7.62
C GLN A 47 7.71 -8.46 -6.99
N ALA A 48 6.92 -7.63 -7.69
CA ALA A 48 6.42 -6.37 -7.15
C ALA A 48 5.52 -6.53 -5.91
N LEU A 49 4.96 -7.72 -5.64
CA LEU A 49 4.23 -8.01 -4.40
C LEU A 49 5.15 -8.30 -3.22
N GLU A 50 6.37 -8.75 -3.49
CA GLU A 50 7.38 -9.15 -2.50
C GLU A 50 8.38 -8.03 -2.21
N THR A 51 8.29 -6.91 -2.94
CA THR A 51 9.11 -5.72 -2.67
C THR A 51 8.41 -4.77 -1.70
N PRO A 52 9.17 -4.04 -0.85
CA PRO A 52 8.60 -2.99 0.00
C PRO A 52 7.79 -1.97 -0.80
N ALA A 53 6.55 -1.73 -0.37
CA ALA A 53 5.61 -0.81 -0.99
C ALA A 53 5.45 0.50 -0.20
N ALA A 54 5.73 0.46 1.10
CA ALA A 54 5.64 1.62 1.98
C ALA A 54 6.64 1.49 3.14
N ARG A 55 6.69 2.51 3.97
CA ARG A 55 7.31 2.48 5.30
C ARG A 55 6.26 2.72 6.36
N LEU A 56 6.36 2.00 7.48
CA LEU A 56 5.63 2.30 8.70
C LEU A 56 6.54 3.14 9.60
N ILE A 57 6.01 4.24 10.12
CA ILE A 57 6.65 5.03 11.15
C ILE A 57 5.77 4.93 12.40
N GLU A 58 6.34 4.41 13.49
CA GLU A 58 5.66 4.25 14.77
C GLU A 58 6.69 4.32 15.90
N GLN A 59 6.38 5.05 16.98
CA GLN A 59 7.23 5.16 18.16
C GLN A 59 8.69 5.55 17.83
N GLY A 60 8.87 6.47 16.89
CA GLY A 60 10.19 6.93 16.44
C GLY A 60 11.01 5.90 15.63
N SER A 61 10.43 4.74 15.30
CA SER A 61 11.06 3.70 14.48
C SER A 61 10.45 3.65 13.09
N GLU A 62 11.27 3.32 12.09
CA GLU A 62 10.84 3.12 10.71
C GLU A 62 11.09 1.67 10.29
N ARG A 63 10.09 1.03 9.67
CA ARG A 63 10.27 -0.29 9.03
C ARG A 63 9.63 -0.36 7.65
N PRO A 64 10.23 -1.08 6.68
CA PRO A 64 9.58 -1.33 5.40
C PRO A 64 8.33 -2.19 5.57
N LEU A 65 7.34 -1.96 4.71
CA LEU A 65 6.10 -2.73 4.61
C LEU A 65 5.94 -3.32 3.22
N LEU A 66 5.55 -4.59 3.14
CA LEU A 66 5.05 -5.20 1.92
C LEU A 66 3.61 -4.75 1.61
N LEU A 67 3.17 -4.96 0.37
CA LEU A 67 1.85 -4.52 -0.09
C LEU A 67 0.70 -5.12 0.75
N GLU A 68 0.87 -6.34 1.24
CA GLU A 68 -0.11 -7.05 2.07
C GLU A 68 -0.22 -6.49 3.49
N GLU A 69 0.90 -6.03 4.05
CA GLU A 69 0.91 -5.35 5.35
C GLU A 69 0.25 -3.97 5.25
N VAL A 70 0.46 -3.27 4.11
CA VAL A 70 -0.24 -2.01 3.83
C VAL A 70 -1.75 -2.24 3.71
N GLU A 71 -2.19 -3.31 3.03
CA GLU A 71 -3.61 -3.67 2.94
C GLU A 71 -4.18 -3.97 4.34
N ALA A 72 -3.45 -4.73 5.16
CA ALA A 72 -3.88 -5.07 6.52
C ALA A 72 -4.03 -3.82 7.41
N LEU A 73 -3.06 -2.91 7.39
CA LEU A 73 -3.13 -1.63 8.12
C LEU A 73 -4.30 -0.76 7.65
N GLN A 74 -4.62 -0.75 6.36
CA GLN A 74 -5.76 0.02 5.85
C GLN A 74 -7.12 -0.54 6.28
N GLY A 75 -7.18 -1.81 6.66
CA GLY A 75 -8.36 -2.49 7.19
C GLY A 75 -8.41 -2.57 8.71
N SER A 76 -7.35 -2.12 9.41
CA SER A 76 -7.30 -2.15 10.87
C SER A 76 -8.14 -1.01 11.47
N PRO A 77 -8.48 -1.09 12.77
CA PRO A 77 -9.16 0.00 13.46
C PRO A 77 -8.22 1.19 13.77
N ASP A 78 -6.91 1.04 13.54
CA ASP A 78 -5.89 2.02 13.92
C ASP A 78 -6.07 3.35 13.17
N LEU A 79 -5.56 4.42 13.78
CA LEU A 79 -5.45 5.71 13.10
C LEU A 79 -4.21 5.69 12.19
N VAL A 80 -4.42 5.60 10.89
CA VAL A 80 -3.35 5.58 9.89
C VAL A 80 -3.28 6.91 9.15
N VAL A 81 -2.10 7.54 9.16
CA VAL A 81 -1.80 8.70 8.31
C VAL A 81 -1.10 8.21 7.04
N ASP A 82 -1.81 8.25 5.91
CA ASP A 82 -1.31 7.85 4.60
C ASP A 82 -0.71 9.07 3.87
N ALA A 83 0.62 9.13 3.84
CA ALA A 83 1.35 10.19 3.16
C ALA A 83 1.36 10.06 1.63
N PHE A 84 1.09 8.88 1.06
CA PHE A 84 1.00 8.72 -0.39
C PHE A 84 -0.29 9.35 -0.93
N ARG A 85 -1.37 9.27 -0.16
CA ARG A 85 -2.70 9.79 -0.54
C ARG A 85 -3.08 11.10 0.14
N TYR A 86 -2.22 11.64 1.00
CA TYR A 86 -2.52 12.77 1.87
C TYR A 86 -3.84 12.56 2.62
N ALA A 87 -3.98 11.43 3.30
CA ALA A 87 -5.23 11.00 3.92
C ALA A 87 -5.03 10.52 5.36
N VAL A 88 -6.07 10.67 6.18
CA VAL A 88 -6.15 10.07 7.53
C VAL A 88 -7.28 9.06 7.54
N ARG A 89 -7.03 7.88 8.13
CA ARG A 89 -7.96 6.75 8.14
C ARG A 89 -8.12 6.19 9.55
N SER A 90 -9.33 5.78 9.91
CA SER A 90 -9.60 4.97 11.11
C SER A 90 -10.98 4.32 10.97
N GLY A 91 -11.09 3.05 11.34
CA GLY A 91 -12.39 2.35 11.45
C GLY A 91 -13.26 2.44 10.19
N GLY A 92 -12.65 2.42 9.00
CA GLY A 92 -13.35 2.53 7.70
C GLY A 92 -13.65 3.96 7.23
N VAL A 93 -13.45 4.97 8.07
CA VAL A 93 -13.53 6.39 7.69
C VAL A 93 -12.21 6.80 7.04
N THR A 94 -12.30 7.54 5.93
CA THR A 94 -11.13 8.14 5.27
C THR A 94 -11.38 9.62 5.03
N ILE A 95 -10.49 10.47 5.50
CA ILE A 95 -10.51 11.91 5.29
C ILE A 95 -9.34 12.28 4.39
N LEU A 96 -9.64 12.85 3.21
CA LEU A 96 -8.63 13.39 2.31
C LEU A 96 -8.22 14.79 2.75
N LEU A 97 -6.92 15.01 2.89
CA LEU A 97 -6.29 16.28 3.27
C LEU A 97 -5.38 16.83 2.16
N ALA A 98 -5.45 16.29 0.93
CA ALA A 98 -4.65 16.76 -0.21
C ALA A 98 -4.81 18.27 -0.49
N SER A 99 -5.99 18.85 -0.25
CA SER A 99 -6.24 20.29 -0.37
C SER A 99 -6.02 21.07 0.95
N ARG A 100 -5.58 20.40 2.01
CA ARG A 100 -5.43 20.93 3.37
C ARG A 100 -4.03 20.61 3.92
N PRO A 101 -2.96 21.13 3.29
CA PRO A 101 -1.58 20.71 3.58
C PRO A 101 -1.15 20.97 5.03
N VAL A 102 -1.62 22.05 5.65
CA VAL A 102 -1.34 22.36 7.07
C VAL A 102 -1.95 21.32 8.00
N LEU A 103 -3.21 20.92 7.78
CA LEU A 103 -3.86 19.89 8.58
C LEU A 103 -3.19 18.53 8.40
N PHE A 104 -2.78 18.22 7.17
CA PHE A 104 -2.04 16.99 6.91
C PHE A 104 -0.70 16.98 7.65
N SER A 105 0.05 18.08 7.60
CA SER A 105 1.32 18.22 8.33
C SER A 105 1.12 18.01 9.83
N LEU A 106 0.09 18.63 10.41
CA LEU A 106 -0.21 18.48 11.83
C LEU A 106 -0.55 17.02 12.19
N ALA A 107 -1.44 16.38 11.42
CA ALA A 107 -1.83 15.00 11.65
C ALA A 107 -0.62 14.06 11.58
N ARG A 108 0.28 14.28 10.61
CA ARG A 108 1.52 13.51 10.47
C ARG A 108 2.45 13.70 11.67
N THR A 109 2.72 14.93 12.07
CA THR A 109 3.60 15.22 13.22
C THR A 109 3.07 14.58 14.51
N LEU A 110 1.76 14.64 14.74
CA LEU A 110 1.13 14.00 15.90
C LEU A 110 1.25 12.46 15.85
N ALA A 111 1.04 11.87 14.67
CA ALA A 111 1.14 10.42 14.50
C ALA A 111 2.57 9.89 14.67
N GLU A 112 3.58 10.62 14.19
CA GLU A 112 4.99 10.22 14.33
C GLU A 112 5.49 10.32 15.79
N ALA A 113 4.96 11.27 16.57
CA ALA A 113 5.32 11.44 17.98
C ALA A 113 4.61 10.46 18.93
N TRP A 114 3.50 9.87 18.49
CA TRP A 114 2.70 8.95 19.32
C TRP A 114 3.52 7.77 19.85
N PRO A 115 3.33 7.33 21.11
CA PRO A 115 2.36 7.84 22.10
C PRO A 115 2.84 9.07 22.89
N GLY A 116 4.02 9.60 22.57
CA GLY A 116 4.52 10.85 23.12
C GLY A 116 3.73 12.07 22.64
N ASP A 117 4.00 13.22 23.26
CA ASP A 117 3.37 14.49 22.90
C ASP A 117 4.28 15.29 21.96
N VAL A 118 3.66 16.19 21.19
CA VAL A 118 4.37 17.18 20.36
C VAL A 118 4.29 18.52 21.09
N SER A 119 5.44 19.19 21.27
CA SER A 119 5.44 20.53 21.85
C SER A 119 4.54 21.46 21.03
N ARG A 120 3.49 21.97 21.65
CA ARG A 120 2.68 23.09 21.17
C ARG A 120 3.48 24.29 21.60
N GLY A 121 4.39 24.77 20.76
CA GLY A 121 5.45 25.71 21.17
C GLY A 121 5.01 26.86 22.08
N ASP A 122 5.98 27.38 22.83
CA ASP A 122 5.87 28.67 23.54
C ASP A 122 5.48 29.83 22.60
#